data_AF-A0A7X6YS00-F1
#
_entry.id   AF-A0A7X6YS00-F1
#
_cell.length_a   1.000
_cell.length_b   1.000
_cell.length_c   1.000
_cell.angle_alpha   90.00
_cell.angle_beta   90.00
_cell.angle_gamma   90.00
#
_symmetry.space_group_name_H-M   'P 1'
#
loop_
_entity.id
_entity.type
_entity.pdbx_description
1 polymer ?
#
loop_
_entity_poly.entity_id
_entity_poly.type
_entity_poly.pdbx_seq_one_letter_code
_entity_poly.pdbx_strand_id
1 'polypeptide(L)'
;KEASILLKHGGYFALVHRPDRLLDILELMRKYKIESKRLRLVYPKPNRECNTILIEGRKSRQTGLRILPPLYVYKENNEYTDEILEIFRTKKK
;
A
#
# COMPACT_ATOMS: atom_id res chain seq x y z
N LYS A 1 -13.24 6.32 9.95
CA LYS A 1 -14.16 5.79 10.99
C LYS A 1 -14.94 4.58 10.49
N GLU A 2 -15.75 4.71 9.43
CA GLU A 2 -16.59 3.62 8.90
C GLU A 2 -15.85 2.31 8.61
N ALA A 3 -14.66 2.39 7.99
CA ALA A 3 -13.84 1.20 7.75
C ALA A 3 -13.57 0.39 9.03
N SER A 4 -13.35 1.05 10.18
CA SER A 4 -13.15 0.36 11.45
C SER A 4 -14.44 -0.28 11.95
N ILE A 5 -15.59 0.38 11.79
CA ILE A 5 -16.89 -0.15 12.23
C ILE A 5 -17.24 -1.43 11.46
N LEU A 6 -17.08 -1.42 10.14
CA LEU A 6 -17.43 -2.53 9.26
C LEU A 6 -16.50 -3.75 9.40
N LEU A 7 -15.26 -3.55 9.86
CA LEU A 7 -14.30 -4.63 10.03
C LEU A 7 -14.58 -5.44 11.31
N LYS A 8 -14.57 -6.77 11.20
CA LYS A 8 -14.46 -7.65 12.37
C LYS A 8 -13.08 -7.54 13.02
N HIS A 9 -12.96 -8.01 14.26
CA HIS A 9 -11.67 -8.10 14.95
C HIS A 9 -10.64 -8.86 14.09
N GLY A 10 -9.46 -8.27 13.88
CA GLY A 10 -8.42 -8.85 13.03
C GLY A 10 -8.71 -8.84 11.52
N GLY A 11 -9.81 -8.21 11.09
CA GLY A 11 -10.13 -7.97 9.68
C GLY A 11 -9.08 -7.11 8.98
N TYR A 12 -9.01 -7.23 7.65
CA TYR A 12 -8.03 -6.54 6.82
C TYR A 12 -8.63 -5.26 6.23
N PHE A 13 -7.84 -4.19 6.28
CA PHE A 13 -8.09 -2.93 5.61
C PHE A 13 -7.00 -2.73 4.56
N ALA A 14 -7.34 -2.31 3.35
CA ALA A 14 -6.37 -1.92 2.33
C ALA A 14 -6.78 -0.58 1.71
N LEU A 15 -5.79 0.26 1.41
CA LEU A 15 -5.99 1.59 0.83
C LEU A 15 -4.88 1.90 -0.17
N VAL A 16 -5.26 2.53 -1.27
CA VAL A 16 -4.36 3.16 -2.25
C VAL A 16 -4.54 4.67 -2.13
N HIS A 17 -3.44 5.41 -2.01
CA HIS A 17 -3.52 6.86 -1.90
C HIS A 17 -2.24 7.54 -2.42
N ARG A 18 -2.26 8.87 -2.53
CA ARG A 18 -1.06 9.70 -2.72
C ARG A 18 -0.19 9.75 -1.45
N PRO A 19 1.14 9.85 -1.58
CA PRO A 19 2.09 9.83 -0.46
C PRO A 19 2.01 11.04 0.46
N ASP A 20 1.57 12.21 -0.02
CA ASP A 20 1.44 13.43 0.80
C ASP A 20 0.48 13.26 2.00
N ARG A 21 -0.47 12.32 1.88
CA ARG A 21 -1.43 11.98 2.94
C ARG A 21 -0.97 10.84 3.86
N LEU A 22 0.24 10.32 3.70
CA LEU A 22 0.69 9.14 4.44
C LEU A 22 0.60 9.34 5.96
N LEU A 23 1.07 10.48 6.47
CA LEU A 23 1.05 10.77 7.91
C LEU A 23 -0.37 10.83 8.46
N ASP A 24 -1.25 11.59 7.81
CA ASP A 24 -2.68 11.68 8.15
C ASP A 24 -3.34 10.29 8.17
N ILE A 25 -3.06 9.46 7.15
CA ILE A 25 -3.60 8.10 7.04
C ILE A 25 -3.14 7.24 8.21
N LEU A 26 -1.85 7.24 8.53
CA LEU A 26 -1.29 6.45 9.63
C LEU A 26 -1.87 6.87 10.98
N GLU A 27 -2.02 8.17 11.20
CA GLU A 27 -2.63 8.72 12.42
C GLU A 27 -4.10 8.29 12.53
N LEU A 28 -4.89 8.44 11.46
CA LEU A 28 -6.30 8.07 11.45
C LEU A 28 -6.49 6.56 11.61
N MET A 29 -5.64 5.74 10.98
CA MET A 29 -5.65 4.29 11.15
C MET A 29 -5.47 3.92 12.63
N ARG A 30 -4.44 4.46 13.28
CA ARG A 30 -4.19 4.25 14.72
C ARG A 30 -5.36 4.74 15.58
N LYS A 31 -5.86 5.96 15.34
CA LYS A 31 -7.00 6.56 16.04
C LYS A 31 -8.24 5.65 16.02
N TYR A 32 -8.49 4.98 14.90
CA TYR A 32 -9.63 4.08 14.73
C TYR A 32 -9.30 2.60 14.96
N LYS A 33 -8.22 2.28 15.68
CA LYS A 33 -7.80 0.91 16.04
C LYS A 33 -7.57 -0.01 14.83
N ILE A 34 -7.14 0.56 13.70
CA ILE A 34 -6.64 -0.18 12.56
C ILE A 34 -5.12 -0.04 12.59
N GLU A 35 -4.41 -1.11 12.94
CA GLU A 35 -2.95 -1.06 12.96
C GLU A 35 -2.40 -1.24 11.55
N SER A 36 -1.62 -0.28 11.07
CA SER A 36 -0.90 -0.38 9.81
C SER A 36 0.11 -1.53 9.86
N LYS A 37 0.02 -2.47 8.91
CA LYS A 37 0.81 -3.70 8.86
C LYS A 37 1.76 -3.76 7.69
N ARG A 38 1.34 -3.31 6.51
CA ARG A 38 2.18 -3.31 5.31
C ARG A 38 2.08 -1.96 4.63
N LEU A 39 3.22 -1.41 4.25
CA LEU A 39 3.32 -0.22 3.41
C LEU A 39 4.17 -0.56 2.20
N ARG A 40 3.70 -0.20 1.01
CA ARG A 40 4.47 -0.31 -0.22
C ARG A 40 4.43 1.02 -0.96
N LEU A 41 5.60 1.54 -1.28
CA LEU A 41 5.75 2.75 -2.08
C LEU A 41 5.73 2.37 -3.55
N VAL A 42 5.03 3.15 -4.36
CA VAL A 42 4.90 2.95 -5.79
C VAL A 42 5.48 4.15 -6.52
N TYR A 43 6.39 3.85 -7.42
CA TYR A 43 7.14 4.81 -8.20
C TYR A 43 6.80 4.62 -9.68
N PRO A 44 6.60 5.69 -10.45
CA PRO A 44 6.35 5.55 -11.88
C PRO A 44 7.56 4.94 -12.59
N LYS A 45 8.78 5.30 -12.18
CA LYS A 45 10.07 4.81 -12.71
C LYS A 45 11.16 4.85 -11.63
N PRO A 46 12.30 4.16 -11.83
CA PRO A 46 13.50 4.41 -11.04
C PRO A 46 13.87 5.90 -11.05
N ASN A 47 14.47 6.38 -9.96
CA ASN A 47 14.92 7.77 -9.80
C ASN A 47 13.83 8.85 -9.93
N ARG A 48 12.55 8.47 -9.92
CA ARG A 48 11.42 9.41 -9.81
C ARG A 48 10.88 9.42 -8.40
N GLU A 49 10.09 10.44 -8.08
CA GLU A 49 9.39 10.51 -6.80
C GLU A 49 8.27 9.48 -6.71
N CYS A 50 8.00 9.02 -5.49
CA CYS A 50 6.84 8.20 -5.19
C CYS A 50 5.58 9.02 -5.49
N ASN A 51 4.61 8.42 -6.18
CA ASN A 51 3.34 9.08 -6.48
C ASN A 51 2.13 8.35 -5.89
N THR A 52 2.32 7.10 -5.45
CA THR A 52 1.26 6.26 -4.90
C THR A 52 1.80 5.42 -3.74
N ILE A 53 0.98 5.25 -2.71
CA ILE A 53 1.23 4.36 -1.58
C ILE A 53 0.14 3.28 -1.54
N LEU A 54 0.56 2.06 -1.22
CA LEU A 54 -0.33 0.95 -0.89
C LEU A 54 -0.16 0.69 0.60
N ILE A 55 -1.23 0.77 1.36
CA ILE A 55 -1.21 0.49 2.80
C ILE A 55 -2.23 -0.58 3.14
N GLU A 56 -1.81 -1.54 3.96
CA GLU A 56 -2.67 -2.50 4.60
C GLU A 56 -2.65 -2.27 6.11
N GLY A 57 -3.81 -2.39 6.76
CA GLY A 57 -3.91 -2.49 8.21
C GLY A 57 -4.80 -3.65 8.69
N ARG A 58 -4.73 -3.93 9.99
CA ARG A 58 -5.58 -4.92 10.66
C ARG A 58 -6.25 -4.34 11.89
N LYS A 59 -7.56 -4.56 12.04
CA LYS A 59 -8.33 -4.06 13.19
C LYS A 59 -7.91 -4.75 14.49
N SER A 60 -7.68 -3.96 15.54
CA SER A 60 -7.40 -4.41 16.92
C SER A 60 -6.28 -5.45 17.04
N ARG A 61 -5.21 -5.30 16.27
CA ARG A 61 -3.99 -6.11 16.44
C ARG A 61 -2.90 -5.33 17.15
N GLN A 62 -1.81 -6.00 17.49
CA GLN A 62 -0.61 -5.37 18.02
C GLN A 62 0.02 -4.46 16.95
N THR A 63 0.91 -3.56 17.36
CA THR A 63 1.67 -2.68 16.46
C THR A 63 2.65 -3.47 15.58
N GLY A 64 3.27 -2.80 14.61
CA GLY A 64 4.31 -3.37 13.76
C GLY A 64 4.00 -3.17 12.28
N LEU A 65 4.82 -2.33 11.64
CA LEU A 65 4.72 -1.96 10.23
C LEU A 65 5.87 -2.61 9.47
N ARG A 66 5.56 -3.32 8.38
CA ARG A 66 6.55 -3.80 7.42
C ARG A 66 6.51 -2.92 6.18
N ILE A 67 7.63 -2.29 5.87
CA ILE A 67 7.83 -1.61 4.59
C ILE A 67 8.26 -2.67 3.58
N LEU A 68 7.50 -2.81 2.50
CA LEU A 68 7.78 -3.73 1.42
C LEU A 68 8.76 -3.09 0.42
N PRO A 69 9.49 -3.91 -0.37
CA PRO A 69 10.26 -3.39 -1.49
C PRO A 69 9.38 -2.49 -2.38
N PRO A 70 9.95 -1.38 -2.90
CA PRO A 70 9.20 -0.48 -3.75
C PRO A 70 8.63 -1.21 -4.98
N LEU A 71 7.53 -0.69 -5.52
CA LEU A 71 6.98 -1.14 -6.79
C LEU A 71 7.29 -0.08 -7.84
N TYR A 72 8.02 -0.46 -8.89
CA TYR A 72 8.25 0.43 -10.04
C TYR A 72 7.29 0.07 -11.15
N VAL A 73 6.56 1.06 -11.69
CA VAL A 73 5.57 0.82 -12.74
C VAL A 73 6.26 0.53 -14.07
N TYR A 74 7.15 1.42 -14.49
CA TYR A 74 7.87 1.34 -15.74
C TYR A 74 9.39 1.18 -15.52
N LYS A 75 10.02 0.49 -16.46
CA LYS A 75 11.47 0.51 -16.68
C LYS A 75 11.88 1.85 -17.32
N GLU A 76 13.19 2.09 -17.45
CA GLU A 76 13.70 3.32 -18.09
C GLU A 76 13.18 3.51 -19.52
N ASN A 77 13.08 2.40 -20.28
CA ASN A 77 12.59 2.35 -21.66
C ASN A 77 11.06 2.53 -21.82
N ASN A 78 10.32 2.90 -20.77
CA ASN A 78 8.86 3.04 -20.74
C ASN A 78 8.06 1.72 -20.85
N GLU A 79 8.70 0.56 -20.80
CA GLU A 79 7.97 -0.72 -20.71
C GLU A 79 7.57 -1.00 -19.26
N TYR A 80 6.49 -1.76 -19.05
CA TYR A 80 6.13 -2.22 -17.72
C TYR A 80 7.23 -3.09 -17.12
N THR A 81 7.40 -3.01 -15.80
CA THR A 81 8.27 -3.94 -15.08
C THR A 81 7.68 -5.35 -15.07
N ASP A 82 8.53 -6.36 -14.94
CA ASP A 82 8.08 -7.76 -14.95
C ASP A 82 7.14 -8.05 -13.77
N GLU A 83 7.35 -7.35 -12.65
CA GLU A 83 6.46 -7.42 -11.48
C GLU A 83 5.06 -6.86 -11.79
N ILE A 84 4.95 -5.73 -12.49
CA ILE A 84 3.65 -5.20 -12.90
C ILE A 84 2.94 -6.14 -13.88
N LEU A 85 3.68 -6.69 -14.84
CA LEU A 85 3.14 -7.67 -15.80
C LEU A 85 2.63 -8.93 -15.10
N GLU A 86 3.28 -9.35 -14.01
CA GLU A 86 2.83 -10.44 -13.16
C GLU A 86 1.56 -10.07 -12.39
N ILE A 87 1.51 -8.88 -11.78
CA ILE A 87 0.32 -8.37 -11.06
C ILE A 87 -0.89 -8.27 -11.99
N PHE A 88 -0.70 -7.77 -13.21
CA PHE A 88 -1.76 -7.68 -14.21
C PHE A 88 -2.14 -9.03 -14.82
N ARG A 89 -1.44 -10.12 -14.47
CA ARG A 89 -1.67 -11.46 -14.99
C ARG A 89 -1.62 -11.51 -16.52
N THR A 90 -0.86 -10.61 -17.15
CA THR A 90 -0.68 -10.54 -18.61
C THR A 90 0.42 -11.47 -19.10
N LYS A 91 1.16 -12.14 -18.20
CA LYS A 91 1.92 -13.33 -18.56
C LYS A 91 0.94 -14.46 -18.90
N LYS A 92 0.79 -14.74 -20.20
CA LYS A 92 0.19 -16.00 -20.68
C LYS A 92 0.88 -17.16 -19.95
N LYS A 93 0.09 -18.06 -19.37
CA LYS A 93 0.56 -19.39 -18.95
C LYS A 93 1.15 -20.13 -20.14
#